data_AF-A0A524GEE5-F1
#
_entry.id   AF-A0A524GEE5-F1
#
_cell.length_a   1.000
_cell.length_b   1.000
_cell.length_c   1.000
_cell.angle_alpha   90.00
_cell.angle_beta   90.00
_cell.angle_gamma   90.00
#
_symmetry.space_group_name_H-M   'P 1'
#
loop_
_entity.id
_entity.type
_entity.pdbx_description
1 polymer ?
#
loop_
_entity_poly.entity_id
_entity_poly.type
_entity_poly.pdbx_seq_one_letter_code
_entity_poly.pdbx_strand_id
1 'polypeptide(L)'
;MNNAASSSRHVLRVGASAVLLWASALVAPPTLASGPPADLALTLYKGGFTRPVIARHAGDGTGRLFVVEQGGTIRVVANGQTLGPAFLDLSTVVDDTENEQGLLGLAFHPDYENNGFFYVNYTYDPGSDPDRTRVARYQASAGDPNQADAGSATTILDFQQNGSNHNGGDIHFGPDGFLYIASGDGGGSEDPGDHAQHLDTLLGKMLRIDVDTGIPYAIPSDNPFV
;
A
#
# COMPACT_ATOMS: atom_id res chain seq x y z
N MET A 1 0.06 -39.96 60.93
CA MET A 1 0.02 -41.02 59.90
C MET A 1 -1.41 -41.54 59.81
N ASN A 2 -2.01 -41.46 58.62
CA ASN A 2 -3.17 -42.20 58.07
C ASN A 2 -4.50 -42.14 58.85
N ASN A 3 -5.69 -42.06 58.25
CA ASN A 3 -6.14 -42.00 56.87
C ASN A 3 -7.61 -41.51 56.86
N ALA A 4 -8.05 -41.07 55.69
CA ALA A 4 -9.37 -40.52 55.36
C ALA A 4 -10.59 -41.44 55.64
N ALA A 5 -11.79 -40.84 55.80
CA ALA A 5 -12.88 -40.97 54.81
C ALA A 5 -14.22 -40.32 55.25
N SER A 6 -14.80 -39.57 54.32
CA SER A 6 -16.22 -39.50 53.91
C SER A 6 -17.31 -39.01 54.89
N SER A 7 -17.90 -37.86 54.52
CA SER A 7 -19.32 -37.56 54.79
C SER A 7 -19.92 -36.89 53.55
N SER A 8 -20.68 -37.67 52.77
CA SER A 8 -21.59 -37.15 51.74
C SER A 8 -22.77 -36.46 52.41
N ARG A 9 -22.96 -35.17 52.13
CA ARG A 9 -24.24 -34.48 52.32
C ARG A 9 -24.79 -34.06 50.96
N HIS A 10 -25.90 -34.68 50.59
CA HIS A 10 -26.73 -34.25 49.48
C HIS A 10 -27.24 -32.82 49.73
N VAL A 11 -27.02 -31.92 48.77
CA VAL A 11 -27.79 -30.69 48.64
C VAL A 11 -28.40 -30.67 47.26
N LEU A 12 -29.70 -30.94 47.22
CA LEU A 12 -30.57 -30.70 46.08
C LEU A 12 -30.57 -29.19 45.81
N ARG A 13 -30.08 -28.75 44.65
CA ARG A 13 -30.33 -27.38 44.16
C ARG A 13 -31.19 -27.47 42.92
N VAL A 14 -32.44 -27.07 43.10
CA VAL A 14 -33.40 -26.76 42.04
C VAL A 14 -32.87 -25.52 41.31
N GLY A 15 -32.32 -25.71 40.11
CA GLY A 15 -32.01 -24.62 39.20
C GLY A 15 -33.21 -24.37 38.31
N ALA A 16 -33.92 -23.27 38.56
CA ALA A 16 -35.00 -22.81 37.68
C ALA A 16 -34.45 -22.55 36.27
N SER A 17 -35.02 -23.21 35.26
CA SER A 17 -34.77 -22.88 33.87
C SER A 17 -35.35 -21.50 33.58
N ALA A 18 -34.52 -20.47 33.66
CA ALA A 18 -34.86 -19.17 33.10
C ALA A 18 -34.78 -19.30 31.57
N VAL A 19 -35.93 -19.35 30.91
CA VAL A 19 -36.02 -19.11 29.47
C VAL A 19 -35.66 -17.64 29.25
N LEU A 20 -34.41 -17.35 28.89
CA LEU A 20 -34.05 -16.06 28.34
C LEU A 20 -34.74 -15.93 26.98
N LEU A 21 -35.84 -15.19 26.94
CA LEU A 21 -36.36 -14.64 25.70
C LEU A 21 -35.33 -13.63 25.20
N TRP A 22 -34.52 -14.04 24.23
CA TRP A 22 -33.74 -13.12 23.43
C TRP A 22 -34.75 -12.30 22.61
N ALA A 23 -35.08 -11.10 23.09
CA ALA A 23 -35.68 -10.10 22.24
C ALA A 23 -34.63 -9.74 21.18
N SER A 24 -34.77 -10.30 19.98
CA SER A 24 -34.03 -9.82 18.81
C SER A 24 -34.43 -8.37 18.60
N ALA A 25 -33.64 -7.44 19.15
CA ALA A 25 -33.68 -6.06 18.68
C ALA A 25 -33.34 -6.16 17.19
N LEU A 26 -34.31 -5.86 16.31
CA LEU A 26 -33.99 -5.55 14.93
C LEU A 26 -33.07 -4.34 15.00
N VAL A 27 -31.77 -4.59 14.90
CA VAL A 27 -30.82 -3.55 14.52
C VAL A 27 -31.22 -3.22 13.10
N ALA A 28 -31.89 -2.08 12.91
CA ALA A 28 -32.09 -1.54 11.58
C ALA A 28 -30.73 -1.54 10.89
N PRO A 29 -30.60 -2.06 9.65
CA PRO A 29 -29.34 -2.02 8.94
C PRO A 29 -28.84 -0.57 8.98
N PRO A 30 -27.53 -0.33 9.19
CA PRO A 30 -26.99 1.01 9.12
C PRO A 30 -27.49 1.62 7.81
N THR A 31 -28.21 2.73 7.92
CA THR A 31 -28.52 3.53 6.75
C THR A 31 -27.17 3.95 6.21
N LEU A 32 -26.79 3.40 5.05
CA LEU A 32 -25.59 3.82 4.35
C LEU A 32 -25.69 5.32 4.23
N ALA A 33 -24.75 6.03 4.85
CA ALA A 33 -24.78 7.47 4.92
C ALA A 33 -24.87 8.02 3.48
N SER A 34 -25.73 9.04 3.40
CA SER A 34 -26.02 9.92 2.28
C SER A 34 -24.83 10.15 1.35
N GLY A 35 -25.13 10.38 0.08
CA GLY A 35 -24.17 10.86 -0.91
C GLY A 35 -23.38 12.10 -0.46
N PRO A 36 -22.52 12.65 -1.33
CA PRO A 36 -21.69 13.80 -1.00
C PRO A 36 -22.54 14.92 -0.32
N PRO A 37 -21.94 15.71 0.59
CA PRO A 37 -22.61 16.88 1.19
C PRO A 37 -23.42 17.65 0.15
N ALA A 38 -24.56 18.25 0.53
CA ALA A 38 -25.49 18.85 -0.43
C ALA A 38 -24.87 19.97 -1.30
N ASP A 39 -23.74 20.51 -0.89
CA ASP A 39 -22.90 21.50 -1.57
C ASP A 39 -21.75 20.90 -2.40
N LEU A 40 -21.64 19.56 -2.46
CA LEU A 40 -20.63 18.83 -3.20
C LEU A 40 -21.28 17.96 -4.28
N ALA A 41 -20.87 18.16 -5.53
CA ALA A 41 -21.27 17.32 -6.65
C ALA A 41 -20.09 16.46 -7.11
N LEU A 42 -20.30 15.15 -7.19
CA LEU A 42 -19.35 14.24 -7.83
C LEU A 42 -19.58 14.27 -9.34
N THR A 43 -18.55 14.64 -10.09
CA THR A 43 -18.54 14.54 -11.55
C THR A 43 -17.47 13.55 -11.96
N LEU A 44 -17.84 12.57 -12.79
CA LEU A 44 -16.87 11.65 -13.36
C LEU A 44 -15.89 12.44 -14.25
N TYR A 45 -14.64 12.53 -13.82
CA TYR A 45 -13.59 13.15 -14.62
C TYR A 45 -13.10 12.22 -15.72
N LYS A 46 -12.73 10.98 -15.35
CA LYS A 46 -12.34 9.92 -16.29
C LYS A 46 -12.54 8.54 -15.66
N GLY A 47 -13.01 7.59 -16.46
CA GLY A 47 -13.09 6.16 -16.11
C GLY A 47 -12.51 5.28 -17.22
N GLY A 48 -12.74 3.97 -17.10
CA GLY A 48 -12.22 2.96 -18.04
C GLY A 48 -10.83 2.42 -17.66
N PHE A 49 -10.46 2.51 -16.38
CA PHE A 49 -9.24 1.92 -15.83
C PHE A 49 -9.54 0.55 -15.18
N THR A 50 -8.54 -0.31 -15.16
CA THR A 50 -8.58 -1.63 -14.53
C THR A 50 -7.92 -1.54 -13.15
N ARG A 51 -8.70 -1.79 -12.07
CA ARG A 51 -8.22 -1.73 -10.67
C ARG A 51 -7.32 -0.51 -10.39
N PRO A 52 -7.79 0.74 -10.61
CA PRO A 52 -6.98 1.93 -10.35
C PRO A 52 -6.75 2.09 -8.85
N VAL A 53 -5.50 2.28 -8.43
CA VAL A 53 -5.10 2.43 -7.02
C VAL A 53 -4.58 3.82 -6.68
N ILE A 54 -4.03 4.55 -7.65
CA ILE A 54 -3.51 5.92 -7.47
C ILE A 54 -3.94 6.79 -8.65
N ALA A 55 -4.24 8.07 -8.38
CA ALA A 55 -4.23 9.14 -9.37
C ALA A 55 -3.37 10.30 -8.82
N ARG A 56 -2.28 10.68 -9.51
CA ARG A 56 -1.31 11.66 -9.04
C ARG A 56 -0.85 12.61 -10.14
N HIS A 57 -0.55 13.87 -9.82
CA HIS A 57 0.11 14.79 -10.76
C HIS A 57 1.63 14.74 -10.61
N ALA A 58 2.36 15.09 -11.67
CA ALA A 58 3.83 15.13 -11.64
C ALA A 58 4.42 16.43 -11.06
N GLY A 59 3.58 17.45 -10.81
CA GLY A 59 4.05 18.74 -10.27
C GLY A 59 4.75 19.62 -11.30
N ASP A 60 4.70 19.24 -12.58
CA ASP A 60 5.36 19.88 -13.72
C ASP A 60 4.49 20.97 -14.42
N GLY A 61 3.43 21.43 -13.76
CA GLY A 61 2.51 22.44 -14.30
C GLY A 61 1.66 21.99 -15.51
N THR A 62 1.81 20.77 -16.00
CA THR A 62 1.11 20.30 -17.23
C THR A 62 -0.37 20.01 -17.01
N GLY A 63 -0.80 19.84 -15.75
CA GLY A 63 -2.16 19.41 -15.41
C GLY A 63 -2.45 17.94 -15.73
N ARG A 64 -1.44 17.14 -16.09
CA ARG A 64 -1.58 15.70 -16.33
C ARG A 64 -1.80 14.95 -15.02
N LEU A 65 -2.68 13.95 -15.08
CA LEU A 65 -2.83 12.96 -14.02
C LEU A 65 -2.28 11.62 -14.51
N PHE A 66 -1.52 10.96 -13.65
CA PHE A 66 -0.99 9.62 -13.84
C PHE A 66 -1.82 8.68 -12.98
N VAL A 67 -2.55 7.78 -13.63
CA VAL A 67 -3.41 6.79 -12.99
C VAL A 67 -2.67 5.47 -12.96
N VAL A 68 -2.41 4.96 -11.76
CA VAL A 68 -1.76 3.66 -11.54
C VAL A 68 -2.84 2.59 -11.50
N GLU A 69 -2.69 1.59 -12.35
CA GLU A 69 -3.49 0.37 -12.35
C GLU A 69 -2.70 -0.73 -11.64
N GLN A 70 -3.36 -1.44 -10.72
CA GLN A 70 -2.71 -2.42 -9.83
C GLN A 70 -1.92 -3.49 -10.59
N GLY A 71 -2.36 -3.87 -11.79
CA GLY A 71 -1.68 -4.86 -12.64
C GLY A 71 -0.40 -4.37 -13.34
N GLY A 72 0.18 -3.24 -12.91
CA GLY A 72 1.51 -2.82 -13.34
C GLY A 72 1.56 -1.75 -14.43
N THR A 73 0.44 -1.12 -14.79
CA THR A 73 0.41 -0.05 -15.80
C THR A 73 0.18 1.32 -15.20
N ILE A 74 0.84 2.34 -15.75
CA ILE A 74 0.59 3.76 -15.44
C ILE A 74 -0.02 4.41 -16.67
N ARG A 75 -1.20 5.02 -16.55
CA ARG A 75 -1.91 5.70 -17.65
C ARG A 75 -1.83 7.21 -17.48
N VAL A 76 -1.61 7.95 -18.57
CA VAL A 76 -1.66 9.43 -18.54
C VAL A 76 -3.05 9.92 -18.91
N VAL A 77 -3.59 10.86 -18.14
CA VAL A 77 -4.83 11.57 -18.43
C VAL A 77 -4.55 13.06 -18.55
N ALA A 78 -4.99 13.67 -19.65
CA ALA A 78 -4.97 15.12 -19.84
C ALA A 78 -6.27 15.57 -20.53
N ASN A 79 -6.81 16.72 -20.12
CA ASN A 79 -8.02 17.30 -20.72
C ASN A 79 -9.20 16.29 -20.79
N GLY A 80 -9.39 15.50 -19.73
CA GLY A 80 -10.43 14.47 -19.65
C GLY A 80 -10.25 13.26 -20.57
N GLN A 81 -9.09 13.10 -21.22
CA GLN A 81 -8.79 11.97 -22.11
C GLN A 81 -7.61 11.17 -21.61
N THR A 82 -7.67 9.84 -21.77
CA THR A 82 -6.50 8.98 -21.59
C THR A 82 -5.62 9.11 -22.83
N LEU A 83 -4.35 9.44 -22.64
CA LEU A 83 -3.39 9.59 -23.71
C LEU A 83 -2.73 8.25 -24.03
N GLY A 84 -2.40 8.05 -25.32
CA GLY A 84 -1.39 7.11 -25.80
C GLY A 84 -1.44 5.66 -25.26
N PRO A 85 -0.32 4.92 -25.38
CA PRO A 85 -0.08 3.72 -24.59
C PRO A 85 0.12 4.08 -23.10
N ALA A 86 0.45 3.10 -22.27
CA ALA A 86 0.80 3.36 -20.88
C ALA A 86 2.07 4.24 -20.82
N PHE A 87 2.13 5.14 -19.83
CA PHE A 87 3.35 5.85 -19.45
C PHE A 87 4.46 4.88 -19.12
N LEU A 88 4.15 3.87 -18.31
CA LEU A 88 5.03 2.75 -17.96
C LEU A 88 4.19 1.48 -17.91
N ASP A 89 4.74 0.38 -18.41
CA ASP A 89 4.14 -0.96 -18.37
C ASP A 89 5.12 -1.94 -17.69
N LEU A 90 4.75 -2.38 -16.50
CA LEU A 90 5.44 -3.38 -15.69
C LEU A 90 4.59 -4.65 -15.52
N SER A 91 3.55 -4.86 -16.34
CA SER A 91 2.62 -5.99 -16.19
C SER A 91 3.26 -7.37 -16.30
N THR A 92 4.48 -7.46 -16.85
CA THR A 92 5.27 -8.70 -16.90
C THR A 92 6.26 -8.87 -15.75
N VAL A 93 6.39 -7.85 -14.90
CA VAL A 93 7.32 -7.79 -13.77
C VAL A 93 6.56 -7.82 -12.45
N VAL A 94 5.43 -7.11 -12.39
CA VAL A 94 4.58 -7.01 -11.21
C VAL A 94 3.86 -8.33 -10.99
N ASP A 95 3.86 -8.79 -9.75
CA ASP A 95 2.93 -9.81 -9.29
C ASP A 95 1.72 -9.12 -8.67
N ASP A 96 0.54 -9.39 -9.22
CA ASP A 96 -0.78 -8.92 -8.77
C ASP A 96 -1.77 -10.09 -8.56
N THR A 97 -1.25 -11.30 -8.35
CA THR A 97 -2.06 -12.52 -8.21
C THR A 97 -2.98 -12.48 -6.99
N GLU A 98 -2.56 -11.80 -5.92
CA GLU A 98 -3.36 -11.61 -4.72
C GLU A 98 -3.94 -10.19 -4.58
N ASN A 99 -4.88 -10.01 -3.65
CA ASN A 99 -5.73 -8.81 -3.62
C ASN A 99 -4.97 -7.51 -3.34
N GLU A 100 -3.95 -7.53 -2.47
CA GLU A 100 -3.18 -6.34 -2.08
C GLU A 100 -1.83 -6.21 -2.79
N GLN A 101 -1.44 -7.22 -3.56
CA GLN A 101 -0.26 -7.20 -4.41
C GLN A 101 -0.49 -6.32 -5.65
N GLY A 102 0.58 -5.87 -6.28
CA GLY A 102 0.57 -5.16 -7.53
C GLY A 102 1.53 -3.98 -7.56
N LEU A 103 1.29 -3.05 -8.48
CA LEU A 103 1.89 -1.72 -8.50
C LEU A 103 1.08 -0.79 -7.59
N LEU A 104 1.66 -0.42 -6.45
CA LEU A 104 0.96 0.18 -5.31
C LEU A 104 1.40 1.60 -4.99
N GLY A 105 2.55 2.04 -5.51
CA GLY A 105 3.13 3.35 -5.23
C GLY A 105 3.58 4.08 -6.49
N LEU A 106 3.39 5.39 -6.51
CA LEU A 106 3.94 6.30 -7.51
C LEU A 106 4.26 7.65 -6.85
N ALA A 107 5.51 8.10 -6.96
CA ALA A 107 5.93 9.43 -6.56
C ALA A 107 6.84 10.05 -7.63
N PHE A 108 6.57 11.29 -8.01
CA PHE A 108 7.46 12.06 -8.87
C PHE A 108 8.50 12.78 -8.03
N HIS A 109 9.75 12.84 -8.50
CA HIS A 109 10.79 13.62 -7.84
C HIS A 109 10.37 15.09 -7.72
N PRO A 110 10.72 15.82 -6.64
CA PRO A 110 10.43 17.24 -6.54
C PRO A 110 11.01 18.08 -7.69
N ASP A 111 12.10 17.58 -8.30
CA ASP A 111 12.78 18.15 -9.47
C ASP A 111 12.42 17.45 -10.80
N TYR A 112 11.24 16.80 -10.87
CA TYR A 112 10.83 16.00 -12.04
C TYR A 112 10.85 16.77 -13.36
N GLU A 113 10.55 18.07 -13.35
CA GLU A 113 10.60 18.90 -14.57
C GLU A 113 12.00 18.93 -15.19
N ASN A 114 13.05 18.85 -14.37
CA ASN A 114 14.44 18.92 -14.83
C ASN A 114 15.07 17.53 -14.99
N ASN A 115 14.77 16.59 -14.08
CA ASN A 115 15.43 15.28 -14.06
C ASN A 115 14.58 14.14 -14.64
N GLY A 116 13.27 14.32 -14.76
CA GLY A 116 12.34 13.29 -15.25
C GLY A 116 12.22 12.06 -14.36
N PHE A 117 12.74 12.08 -13.12
CA PHE A 117 12.75 10.92 -12.23
C PHE A 117 11.44 10.73 -11.49
N PHE A 118 11.00 9.50 -11.44
CA PHE A 118 9.87 9.07 -10.64
C PHE A 118 10.14 7.69 -10.04
N TYR A 119 9.39 7.37 -9.01
CA TYR A 119 9.60 6.20 -8.17
C TYR A 119 8.30 5.41 -8.14
N VAL A 120 8.42 4.10 -8.16
CA VAL A 120 7.32 3.16 -8.04
C VAL A 120 7.57 2.18 -6.90
N ASN A 121 6.50 1.72 -6.26
CA ASN A 121 6.54 0.61 -5.31
C ASN A 121 5.64 -0.51 -5.81
N TYR A 122 6.16 -1.73 -5.91
CA TYR A 122 5.40 -2.88 -6.38
C TYR A 122 5.84 -4.19 -5.77
N THR A 123 4.96 -5.18 -5.75
CA THR A 123 5.28 -6.58 -5.43
C THR A 123 5.68 -7.36 -6.68
N TYR A 124 6.63 -8.29 -6.55
CA TYR A 124 7.02 -9.20 -7.62
C TYR A 124 7.45 -10.57 -7.08
N ASP A 125 7.23 -11.61 -7.88
CA ASP A 125 7.74 -12.96 -7.63
C ASP A 125 9.18 -13.09 -8.18
N PRO A 126 10.20 -13.33 -7.33
CA PRO A 126 11.57 -13.54 -7.78
C PRO A 126 11.82 -14.96 -8.37
N GLY A 127 10.79 -15.79 -8.50
CA GLY A 127 10.85 -17.21 -8.86
C GLY A 127 11.04 -18.14 -7.66
N SER A 128 10.87 -17.62 -6.44
CA SER A 128 11.03 -18.36 -5.19
C SER A 128 10.32 -17.63 -4.05
N ASP A 129 9.57 -18.37 -3.23
CA ASP A 129 8.94 -17.79 -2.05
C ASP A 129 9.98 -17.23 -1.04
N PRO A 130 9.65 -16.13 -0.34
CA PRO A 130 8.44 -15.31 -0.50
C PRO A 130 8.57 -14.30 -1.65
N ASP A 131 7.43 -13.73 -2.06
CA ASP A 131 7.39 -12.52 -2.88
C ASP A 131 8.17 -11.38 -2.25
N ARG A 132 8.43 -10.34 -3.05
CA ARG A 132 9.25 -9.20 -2.63
C ARG A 132 8.58 -7.89 -2.98
N THR A 133 8.75 -6.91 -2.11
CA THR A 133 8.43 -5.51 -2.39
C THR A 133 9.66 -4.81 -2.92
N ARG A 134 9.49 -4.11 -4.05
CA ARG A 134 10.53 -3.31 -4.70
C ARG A 134 10.10 -1.86 -4.81
N VAL A 135 10.98 -0.97 -4.36
CA VAL A 135 10.96 0.45 -4.71
C VAL A 135 11.99 0.66 -5.81
N ALA A 136 11.57 1.19 -6.95
CA ALA A 136 12.45 1.44 -8.09
C ALA A 136 12.27 2.85 -8.63
N ARG A 137 13.37 3.47 -9.04
CA ARG A 137 13.40 4.73 -9.78
C ARG A 137 13.38 4.44 -11.28
N TYR A 138 12.59 5.20 -12.02
CA TYR A 138 12.57 5.26 -13.48
C TYR A 138 12.70 6.72 -13.93
N GLN A 139 12.92 6.92 -15.22
CA GLN A 139 13.03 8.22 -15.86
C GLN A 139 12.04 8.34 -17.03
N ALA A 140 11.46 9.54 -17.21
CA ALA A 140 10.71 9.89 -18.41
C ALA A 140 11.61 9.81 -19.65
N SER A 141 11.04 9.43 -20.80
CA SER A 141 11.74 9.39 -22.08
C SER A 141 12.13 10.79 -22.54
N ALA A 142 13.39 10.97 -23.00
CA ALA A 142 13.94 12.27 -23.40
C ALA A 142 13.22 12.98 -24.57
N GLY A 143 12.30 12.30 -25.26
CA GLY A 143 11.54 12.85 -26.40
C GLY A 143 10.03 12.77 -26.27
N ASP A 144 9.50 12.13 -25.23
CA ASP A 144 8.06 12.05 -24.99
C ASP A 144 7.78 12.08 -23.48
N PRO A 145 7.27 13.19 -22.94
CA PRO A 145 6.98 13.30 -21.51
C PRO A 145 5.82 12.38 -21.07
N ASN A 146 5.06 11.80 -22.01
CA ASN A 146 3.98 10.85 -21.74
C ASN A 146 4.43 9.39 -21.83
N GLN A 147 5.74 9.12 -21.95
CA GLN A 147 6.31 7.78 -21.90
C GLN A 147 7.53 7.75 -20.97
N ALA A 148 7.67 6.68 -20.20
CA ALA A 148 8.85 6.38 -19.39
C ALA A 148 9.81 5.46 -20.16
N ASP A 149 11.11 5.61 -19.89
CA ASP A 149 12.10 4.63 -20.34
C ASP A 149 12.10 3.44 -19.37
N ALA A 150 11.50 2.31 -19.77
CA ALA A 150 11.48 1.09 -18.96
C ALA A 150 12.89 0.53 -18.68
N GLY A 151 13.88 0.85 -19.53
CA GLY A 151 15.28 0.46 -19.37
C GLY A 151 16.05 1.29 -18.34
N SER A 152 15.48 2.41 -17.87
CA SER A 152 16.11 3.31 -16.88
C SER A 152 16.01 2.82 -15.42
N ALA A 153 15.39 1.66 -15.20
CA ALA A 153 15.11 1.11 -13.88
C ALA A 153 16.35 1.07 -12.98
N THR A 154 16.24 1.68 -11.79
CA THR A 154 17.23 1.59 -10.72
C THR A 154 16.54 1.11 -9.46
N THR A 155 16.91 -0.06 -8.94
CA THR A 155 16.40 -0.56 -7.65
C THR A 155 16.89 0.35 -6.52
N ILE A 156 15.94 0.87 -5.75
CA ILE A 156 16.20 1.72 -4.57
C ILE A 156 16.12 0.88 -3.30
N LEU A 157 15.01 0.16 -3.09
CA LEU A 157 14.84 -0.79 -1.99
C LEU A 157 14.25 -2.08 -2.50
N ASP A 158 14.59 -3.17 -1.81
CA ASP A 158 14.14 -4.51 -2.15
C ASP A 158 14.12 -5.39 -0.90
N PHE A 159 12.93 -5.82 -0.47
CA PHE A 159 12.75 -6.58 0.77
C PHE A 159 11.65 -7.62 0.65
N GLN A 160 11.64 -8.59 1.56
CA GLN A 160 10.69 -9.71 1.56
C GLN A 160 9.26 -9.23 1.88
N GLN A 161 8.29 -9.81 1.19
CA GLN A 161 6.86 -9.59 1.35
C GLN A 161 6.21 -10.95 1.66
N ASN A 162 6.26 -11.37 2.93
CA ASN A 162 5.88 -12.73 3.33
C ASN A 162 4.39 -13.03 3.18
N GLY A 163 3.53 -12.02 3.34
CA GLY A 163 2.09 -12.14 3.20
C GLY A 163 1.57 -11.41 1.97
N SER A 164 0.52 -11.98 1.40
CA SER A 164 -0.23 -11.42 0.27
C SER A 164 -1.14 -10.25 0.65
N ASN A 165 -1.23 -9.94 1.95
CA ASN A 165 -1.95 -8.81 2.49
C ASN A 165 -1.07 -7.99 3.46
N HIS A 166 -1.57 -6.83 3.86
CA HIS A 166 -0.87 -5.75 4.54
C HIS A 166 0.45 -5.39 3.83
N ASN A 167 0.38 -5.18 2.51
CA ASN A 167 1.55 -4.84 1.71
C ASN A 167 1.97 -3.37 1.88
N GLY A 168 1.01 -2.49 2.18
CA GLY A 168 1.26 -1.04 2.20
C GLY A 168 1.53 -0.53 0.79
N GLY A 169 2.59 0.25 0.62
CA GLY A 169 3.13 0.58 -0.71
C GLY A 169 2.89 2.01 -1.20
N ASP A 170 2.19 2.86 -0.43
CA ASP A 170 2.15 4.29 -0.77
C ASP A 170 3.52 4.94 -0.54
N ILE A 171 3.88 5.84 -1.45
CA ILE A 171 5.17 6.53 -1.45
C ILE A 171 4.97 8.01 -1.77
N HIS A 172 5.74 8.89 -1.11
CA HIS A 172 5.66 10.32 -1.33
C HIS A 172 6.98 11.00 -0.95
N PHE A 173 7.35 12.05 -1.69
CA PHE A 173 8.34 13.00 -1.21
C PHE A 173 7.74 13.90 -0.13
N GLY A 174 8.46 14.04 0.99
CA GLY A 174 8.15 15.03 2.01
C GLY A 174 8.60 16.44 1.60
N PRO A 175 8.15 17.48 2.32
CA PRO A 175 8.62 18.86 2.09
C PRO A 175 10.12 19.06 2.43
N ASP A 176 10.73 18.09 3.11
CA ASP A 176 12.16 18.00 3.39
C ASP A 176 12.97 17.38 2.24
N GLY A 177 12.31 16.94 1.15
CA GLY A 177 12.96 16.39 -0.04
C GLY A 177 13.24 14.89 0.03
N PHE A 178 12.90 14.22 1.12
CA PHE A 178 13.15 12.78 1.26
C PHE A 178 11.97 11.94 0.80
N LEU A 179 12.27 10.72 0.31
CA LEU A 179 11.26 9.76 -0.08
C LEU A 179 10.77 8.99 1.15
N TYR A 180 9.48 9.11 1.44
CA TYR A 180 8.76 8.36 2.46
C TYR A 180 8.08 7.15 1.82
N ILE A 181 8.21 5.99 2.46
CA ILE A 181 7.67 4.72 1.98
C ILE A 181 6.91 4.05 3.12
N ALA A 182 5.61 3.87 2.94
CA ALA A 182 4.78 3.10 3.86
C ALA A 182 4.92 1.61 3.54
N SER A 183 5.42 0.82 4.48
CA SER A 183 5.50 -0.64 4.38
C SER A 183 4.61 -1.27 5.44
N GLY A 184 3.68 -2.12 5.00
CA GLY A 184 2.82 -2.87 5.93
C GLY A 184 3.60 -3.97 6.66
N ASP A 185 2.98 -4.56 7.68
CA ASP A 185 3.60 -5.57 8.54
C ASP A 185 3.84 -6.93 7.85
N GLY A 186 3.41 -7.09 6.60
CA GLY A 186 3.59 -8.34 5.87
C GLY A 186 2.51 -9.39 6.17
N GLY A 187 1.38 -8.99 6.73
CA GLY A 187 0.12 -9.72 6.63
C GLY A 187 -0.35 -10.40 7.90
N GLY A 188 -1.59 -10.88 7.85
CA GLY A 188 -2.26 -11.51 8.99
C GLY A 188 -2.76 -10.54 10.07
N SER A 189 -3.68 -11.01 10.90
CA SER A 189 -4.23 -10.22 12.01
C SER A 189 -3.21 -10.12 13.15
N GLU A 190 -3.12 -8.94 13.77
CA GLU A 190 -2.30 -8.68 14.96
C GLU A 190 -0.78 -8.80 14.75
N ASP A 191 -0.26 -8.52 13.54
CA ASP A 191 1.17 -8.62 13.19
C ASP A 191 1.80 -9.93 13.68
N PRO A 192 1.42 -11.09 13.12
CA PRO A 192 1.84 -12.40 13.60
C PRO A 192 3.36 -12.63 13.51
N GLY A 193 4.07 -11.83 12.71
CA GLY A 193 5.53 -11.84 12.61
C GLY A 193 6.23 -10.88 13.57
N ASP A 194 5.48 -10.08 14.33
CA ASP A 194 5.96 -8.98 15.18
C ASP A 194 6.92 -8.03 14.43
N HIS A 195 6.76 -7.93 13.10
CA HIS A 195 7.70 -7.24 12.23
C HIS A 195 7.77 -5.75 12.57
N ALA A 196 6.66 -5.15 13.00
CA ALA A 196 6.62 -3.75 13.39
C ALA A 196 7.58 -3.43 14.54
N GLN A 197 7.81 -4.37 15.47
CA GLN A 197 8.70 -4.21 16.63
C GLN A 197 10.17 -4.54 16.33
N HIS A 198 10.45 -5.19 15.20
CA HIS A 198 11.79 -5.62 14.81
C HIS A 198 12.47 -4.61 13.87
N LEU A 199 13.76 -4.33 14.14
CA LEU A 199 14.58 -3.37 13.38
C LEU A 199 15.41 -4.01 12.25
N ASP A 200 15.44 -5.35 12.18
CA ASP A 200 16.14 -6.11 11.14
C ASP A 200 15.25 -6.41 9.92
N THR A 201 14.02 -5.88 9.91
CA THR A 201 13.07 -5.93 8.79
C THR A 201 12.57 -4.53 8.42
N LEU A 202 12.23 -4.36 7.15
CA LEU A 202 11.60 -3.13 6.64
C LEU A 202 10.06 -3.15 6.72
N LEU A 203 9.48 -4.27 7.15
CA LEU A 203 8.03 -4.44 7.31
C LEU A 203 7.50 -3.73 8.55
N GLY A 204 6.29 -3.17 8.45
CA GLY A 204 5.59 -2.47 9.51
C GLY A 204 6.23 -1.12 9.84
N LYS A 205 6.67 -0.37 8.82
CA LYS A 205 7.48 0.86 8.97
C LYS A 205 6.97 2.00 8.12
N MET A 206 7.29 3.21 8.58
CA MET A 206 7.42 4.39 7.72
C MET A 206 8.91 4.61 7.46
N LEU A 207 9.39 4.21 6.29
CA LEU A 207 10.78 4.41 5.88
C LEU A 207 10.96 5.83 5.35
N ARG A 208 12.15 6.41 5.54
CA ARG A 208 12.52 7.75 5.05
C ARG A 208 13.95 7.70 4.54
N ILE A 209 14.14 7.91 3.24
CA ILE A 209 15.44 7.80 2.57
C ILE A 209 15.76 9.05 1.74
N ASP A 210 17.04 9.35 1.60
CA ASP A 210 17.56 10.38 0.71
C ASP A 210 17.98 9.76 -0.62
N VAL A 211 17.29 10.11 -1.69
CA VAL A 211 17.56 9.59 -3.04
C VAL A 211 18.41 10.53 -3.89
N ASP A 212 18.72 11.72 -3.37
CA ASP A 212 19.59 12.72 -4.01
C ASP A 212 21.05 12.54 -3.57
N THR A 213 21.27 11.97 -2.39
CA THR A 213 22.60 11.64 -1.89
C THR A 213 22.81 10.14 -1.72
N GLY A 214 24.03 9.66 -1.99
CA GLY A 214 24.35 8.24 -1.95
C GLY A 214 23.97 7.46 -3.23
N ILE A 215 24.35 6.19 -3.27
CA ILE A 215 24.05 5.26 -4.37
C ILE A 215 23.69 3.90 -3.74
N PRO A 216 22.44 3.41 -3.86
CA PRO A 216 21.29 4.02 -4.54
C PRO A 216 20.53 5.09 -3.73
N TYR A 217 20.82 5.23 -2.43
CA TYR A 217 20.26 6.24 -1.53
C TYR A 217 21.19 6.41 -0.32
N ALA A 218 20.92 7.40 0.52
CA ALA A 218 21.51 7.61 1.84
C ALA A 218 20.43 7.62 2.93
N ILE A 219 20.86 7.49 4.19
CA ILE A 219 19.98 7.61 5.34
C ILE A 219 20.09 9.04 5.91
N PRO A 220 18.98 9.80 5.99
CA PRO A 220 18.99 11.09 6.66
C PRO A 220 19.51 10.98 8.09
N SER A 221 20.43 11.86 8.49
CA SER A 221 21.10 11.80 9.80
C SER A 221 20.18 12.02 11.00
N ASP A 222 18.99 12.57 10.76
CA ASP A 222 17.93 12.81 11.75
C ASP A 222 16.89 11.69 11.80
N ASN A 223 17.09 10.58 11.07
CA ASN A 223 16.27 9.38 11.26
C ASN A 223 16.49 8.81 12.68
N PRO A 224 15.45 8.18 13.27
CA PRO A 224 15.53 7.67 14.65
C PRO A 224 16.46 6.45 14.82
N PHE A 225 16.82 5.79 13.72
CA PHE A 225 17.73 4.64 13.68
C PHE A 225 18.67 4.79 12.48
N VAL A 226 19.97 4.95 12.73
CA VAL A 226 21.04 5.18 11.74
C VAL A 226 22.26 4.32 12.01
#